data_AF-A0A0U1M3P8-F1
#
_entry.id   AF-A0A0U1M3P8-F1
#
_cell.length_a   1.000
_cell.length_b   1.000
_cell.length_c   1.000
_cell.angle_alpha   90.00
_cell.angle_beta   90.00
_cell.angle_gamma   90.00
#
_symmetry.space_group_name_H-M   'P 1'
#
loop_
_entity.id
_entity.type
_entity.pdbx_description
1 polymer ?
#
loop_
_entity_poly.entity_id
_entity_poly.type
_entity_poly.pdbx_seq_one_letter_code
_entity_poly.pdbx_strand_id
1 'polypeptide(L)'
;MGSSIPCELSGSCGFDSFDWETLGNGDVRSFPVELWNDTEIASMPLDAQLASPVSLSQSCKCDEEVSGTVRNLSRAEMSHGTIQMLRAGISLTERLLTCPICYDVSKPPRVTVQNVLLIGHLMFEITSGYQKYLGWLKTHCAELDLRNEREPVYLDSGFGIPSELLNLQISGDKFKELVMHGILQTDAERLLMFGEKFAQRQRNRHIVGHEACSGDSQGRCRKKENHGADHDPLDLCPQNPLASKLWPCFRIVDEVRGMIKEVVDAVV
;
A
#
# COMPACT_ATOMS: atom_id res chain seq x y z
N MET A 1 -46.18 -5.80 30.21
CA MET A 1 -45.52 -4.52 29.84
C MET A 1 -44.04 -4.70 30.09
N GLY A 2 -43.23 -4.67 29.04
CA GLY A 2 -41.81 -5.02 29.07
C GLY A 2 -41.37 -5.40 27.66
N SER A 3 -41.18 -4.39 26.83
CA SER A 3 -40.89 -4.49 25.41
C SER A 3 -39.41 -4.81 25.18
N SER A 4 -39.13 -5.94 24.54
CA SER A 4 -37.80 -6.31 24.05
C SER A 4 -37.53 -5.57 22.73
N ILE A 5 -36.47 -4.77 22.68
CA ILE A 5 -35.95 -4.17 21.43
C ILE A 5 -34.90 -5.13 20.86
N PRO A 6 -35.02 -5.63 19.62
CA PRO A 6 -33.92 -6.28 18.94
C PRO A 6 -32.98 -5.22 18.35
N CYS A 7 -31.70 -5.28 18.69
CA CYS A 7 -30.65 -4.55 17.97
C CYS A 7 -30.46 -5.19 16.58
N GLU A 8 -31.06 -4.59 15.56
CA GLU A 8 -30.65 -4.77 14.18
C GLU A 8 -29.34 -3.98 13.94
N LEU A 9 -28.21 -4.67 13.92
CA LEU A 9 -26.98 -4.15 13.32
C LEU A 9 -27.06 -4.35 11.80
N SER A 10 -27.70 -3.39 11.14
CA SER A 10 -27.63 -3.21 9.70
C SER A 10 -26.40 -2.39 9.35
N GLY A 11 -25.58 -2.93 8.46
CA GLY A 11 -24.37 -2.31 7.95
C GLY A 11 -23.57 -3.28 7.11
N SER A 12 -24.20 -3.87 6.09
CA SER A 12 -23.51 -4.63 5.06
C SER A 12 -22.46 -3.74 4.40
N CYS A 13 -21.17 -4.01 4.66
CA CYS A 13 -20.08 -3.49 3.86
C CYS A 13 -20.20 -4.09 2.46
N GLY A 14 -20.79 -3.31 1.54
CA GLY A 14 -20.96 -3.65 0.14
C GLY A 14 -19.62 -3.69 -0.58
N PHE A 15 -18.92 -4.81 -0.45
CA PHE A 15 -18.03 -5.34 -1.47
C PHE A 15 -18.74 -6.57 -2.06
N ASP A 16 -19.69 -6.34 -2.97
CA ASP A 16 -20.01 -7.40 -3.91
C ASP A 16 -18.75 -7.64 -4.72
N SER A 17 -18.29 -8.89 -4.66
CA SER A 17 -17.19 -9.51 -5.36
C SER A 17 -16.94 -8.88 -6.74
N PHE A 18 -16.08 -7.85 -6.81
CA PHE A 18 -15.56 -7.38 -8.08
C PHE A 18 -14.51 -8.40 -8.54
N ASP A 19 -14.95 -9.21 -9.49
CA ASP A 19 -14.19 -10.14 -10.29
C ASP A 19 -13.03 -9.40 -10.98
N TRP A 20 -11.88 -9.31 -10.30
CA TRP A 20 -10.70 -8.58 -10.76
C TRP A 20 -9.89 -9.38 -11.80
N GLU A 21 -10.31 -10.61 -12.11
CA GLU A 21 -9.66 -11.49 -13.08
C GLU A 21 -9.94 -11.07 -14.54
N THR A 22 -10.88 -10.16 -14.80
CA THR A 22 -11.29 -9.79 -16.16
C THR A 22 -10.58 -8.57 -16.78
N LEU A 23 -9.63 -7.94 -16.10
CA LEU A 23 -8.80 -6.86 -16.69
C LEU A 23 -7.44 -7.34 -17.24
N GLY A 24 -7.19 -8.66 -17.22
CA GLY A 24 -5.94 -9.28 -17.68
C GLY A 24 -5.91 -9.78 -19.13
N ASN A 25 -7.00 -9.69 -19.89
CA ASN A 25 -7.05 -10.19 -21.28
C ASN A 25 -7.40 -9.07 -22.28
N GLY A 26 -6.48 -8.12 -22.43
CA GLY A 26 -6.38 -7.30 -23.63
C GLY A 26 -5.41 -7.96 -24.60
N ASP A 27 -5.95 -8.73 -25.55
CA ASP A 27 -5.26 -9.35 -26.68
C ASP A 27 -4.46 -8.30 -27.49
N VAL A 28 -3.19 -8.09 -27.15
CA VAL A 28 -2.26 -7.32 -27.98
C VAL A 28 -1.83 -8.25 -29.11
N ARG A 29 -2.62 -8.22 -30.19
CA ARG A 29 -2.28 -8.84 -31.45
C ARG A 29 -0.87 -8.44 -31.88
N SER A 30 -0.01 -9.44 -31.98
CA SER A 30 1.29 -9.40 -32.64
C SER A 30 1.16 -8.84 -34.05
N PHE A 31 1.91 -7.78 -34.35
CA PHE A 31 2.16 -7.38 -35.74
C PHE A 31 3.46 -8.05 -36.21
N PRO A 32 3.48 -8.75 -37.36
CA PRO A 32 4.70 -9.31 -37.91
C PRO A 32 5.56 -8.18 -38.47
N VAL A 33 6.80 -8.08 -37.96
CA VAL A 33 7.87 -7.37 -38.64
C VAL A 33 8.43 -8.34 -39.68
N GLU A 34 8.14 -8.09 -40.96
CA GLU A 34 8.93 -8.64 -42.04
C GLU A 34 9.32 -7.55 -43.04
N LEU A 35 10.64 -7.48 -43.20
CA LEU A 35 11.39 -7.21 -44.42
C LEU A 35 11.29 -5.78 -44.96
N TRP A 36 12.44 -5.10 -45.06
CA TRP A 36 13.03 -4.67 -46.33
C TRP A 36 14.50 -4.32 -46.12
N ASN A 37 15.31 -4.88 -47.03
CA ASN A 37 16.65 -4.51 -47.47
C ASN A 37 17.87 -4.87 -46.59
N ASP A 38 18.46 -6.01 -46.96
CA ASP A 38 19.90 -6.21 -47.00
C ASP A 38 20.57 -5.10 -47.83
N THR A 39 21.66 -4.54 -47.31
CA THR A 39 22.76 -4.08 -48.15
C THR A 39 24.06 -4.40 -47.44
N GLU A 40 24.83 -5.27 -48.07
CA GLU A 40 26.15 -5.68 -47.65
C GLU A 40 27.21 -4.65 -48.11
N ILE A 41 28.25 -4.50 -47.27
CA ILE A 41 29.64 -4.10 -47.57
C ILE A 41 30.11 -2.66 -47.24
N ALA A 42 31.11 -2.67 -46.34
CA ALA A 42 32.37 -1.90 -46.29
C ALA A 42 32.53 -0.67 -45.36
N SER A 43 33.39 -0.92 -44.36
CA SER A 43 34.61 -0.16 -44.01
C SER A 43 34.52 1.08 -43.09
N MET A 44 35.17 0.91 -41.93
CA MET A 44 35.70 1.90 -40.97
C MET A 44 36.51 3.05 -41.63
N PRO A 45 36.71 4.25 -40.99
CA PRO A 45 37.25 4.38 -39.62
C PRO A 45 36.85 5.60 -38.75
N LEU A 46 37.19 5.42 -37.45
CA LEU A 46 37.46 6.34 -36.32
C LEU A 46 36.84 7.75 -36.20
N ASP A 47 36.40 7.97 -34.95
CA ASP A 47 36.39 9.18 -34.13
C ASP A 47 35.13 10.04 -33.99
N ALA A 48 34.94 10.40 -32.71
CA ALA A 48 34.11 11.44 -32.13
C ALA A 48 32.63 11.13 -31.83
N GLN A 49 32.39 10.93 -30.53
CA GLN A 49 31.39 11.64 -29.74
C GLN A 49 29.93 11.52 -30.19
N LEU A 50 29.19 10.66 -29.49
CA LEU A 50 28.02 11.00 -28.69
C LEU A 50 27.54 9.69 -28.06
N ALA A 51 28.12 9.34 -26.91
CA ALA A 51 27.49 8.37 -26.02
C ALA A 51 26.20 9.02 -25.50
N SER A 52 25.15 8.99 -26.32
CA SER A 52 23.78 9.10 -25.84
C SER A 52 23.63 7.97 -24.82
N PRO A 53 23.30 8.24 -23.54
CA PRO A 53 23.04 7.16 -22.62
C PRO A 53 21.87 6.40 -23.21
N VAL A 54 22.14 5.17 -23.66
CA VAL A 54 21.13 4.18 -23.98
C VAL A 54 20.22 4.19 -22.77
N SER A 55 19.04 4.80 -22.91
CA SER A 55 17.99 4.77 -21.92
C SER A 55 17.48 3.33 -21.91
N LEU A 56 18.25 2.48 -21.21
CA LEU A 56 17.83 1.19 -20.71
C LEU A 56 16.48 1.44 -20.06
N SER A 57 15.45 0.85 -20.64
CA SER A 57 14.09 0.88 -20.15
C SER A 57 14.12 0.42 -18.69
N GLN A 58 14.12 1.37 -17.76
CA GLN A 58 14.16 1.06 -16.34
C GLN A 58 12.79 0.50 -15.96
N SER A 59 12.66 -0.82 -15.91
CA SER A 59 11.48 -1.51 -15.37
C SER A 59 11.68 -1.74 -13.87
N CYS A 60 10.62 -1.52 -13.08
CA CYS A 60 10.59 -1.88 -11.67
C CYS A 60 9.80 -3.17 -11.48
N LYS A 61 10.21 -3.99 -10.50
CA LYS A 61 9.53 -5.25 -10.11
C LYS A 61 8.45 -5.08 -9.04
N CYS A 62 8.03 -3.83 -8.82
CA CYS A 62 7.12 -3.44 -7.75
C CYS A 62 5.78 -4.20 -7.79
N ASP A 63 5.21 -4.38 -8.98
CA ASP A 63 3.93 -5.06 -9.17
C ASP A 63 3.99 -6.55 -8.79
N GLU A 64 5.06 -7.23 -9.24
CA GLU A 64 5.31 -8.64 -8.96
C GLU A 64 5.58 -8.89 -7.47
N GLU A 65 6.38 -8.02 -6.84
CA GLU A 65 6.68 -8.08 -5.39
C GLU A 65 5.41 -7.85 -4.55
N VAL A 66 4.56 -6.90 -4.95
CA VAL A 66 3.27 -6.64 -4.28
C VAL A 66 2.36 -7.84 -4.40
N SER A 67 2.18 -8.35 -5.62
CA SER A 67 1.32 -9.50 -5.89
C SER A 67 1.77 -10.74 -5.11
N GLY A 68 3.08 -10.96 -5.01
CA GLY A 68 3.65 -12.04 -4.19
C GLY A 68 3.37 -11.84 -2.71
N THR A 69 3.58 -10.63 -2.19
CA THR A 69 3.37 -10.31 -0.77
C THR A 69 1.89 -10.43 -0.38
N VAL A 70 0.98 -9.86 -1.17
CA VAL A 70 -0.48 -9.97 -1.02
C VAL A 70 -0.93 -11.43 -0.97
N ARG A 71 -0.44 -12.24 -1.91
CA ARG A 71 -0.80 -13.67 -1.98
C ARG A 71 -0.31 -14.44 -0.75
N ASN A 72 0.87 -14.10 -0.25
CA ASN A 72 1.42 -14.75 0.93
C ASN A 72 0.65 -14.34 2.18
N LEU A 73 0.33 -13.05 2.35
CA LEU A 73 -0.45 -12.56 3.49
C LEU A 73 -1.88 -13.09 3.51
N SER A 74 -2.56 -13.11 2.35
CA SER A 74 -3.95 -13.60 2.26
C SER A 74 -4.10 -15.10 2.58
N ARG A 75 -3.07 -15.91 2.31
CA ARG A 75 -3.07 -17.37 2.53
C ARG A 75 -2.38 -17.82 3.81
N ALA A 76 -1.73 -16.92 4.53
CA ALA A 76 -0.96 -17.27 5.72
C ALA A 76 -1.88 -17.74 6.86
N GLU A 77 -1.54 -18.87 7.46
CA GLU A 77 -2.06 -19.24 8.77
C GLU A 77 -1.43 -18.34 9.84
N MET A 78 -2.25 -17.86 10.78
CA MET A 78 -1.80 -16.92 11.79
C MET A 78 -0.85 -17.60 12.78
N SER A 79 0.33 -17.01 12.94
CA SER A 79 1.37 -17.42 13.88
C SER A 79 2.27 -16.23 14.20
N HIS A 80 3.23 -16.39 15.13
CA HIS A 80 4.25 -15.36 15.36
C HIS A 80 5.10 -15.06 14.12
N GLY A 81 5.27 -16.03 13.21
CA GLY A 81 5.94 -15.82 11.93
C GLY A 81 5.23 -14.82 11.02
N THR A 82 3.92 -14.61 11.21
CA THR A 82 3.13 -13.63 10.43
C THR A 82 3.66 -12.21 10.60
N ILE A 83 4.21 -11.84 11.75
CA ILE A 83 4.81 -10.52 11.98
C ILE A 83 5.93 -10.23 10.96
N GLN A 84 6.76 -11.23 10.63
CA GLN A 84 7.85 -11.05 9.67
C GLN A 84 7.31 -10.79 8.25
N MET A 85 6.25 -11.50 7.86
CA MET A 85 5.58 -11.26 6.57
C MET A 85 4.96 -9.87 6.50
N LEU A 86 4.30 -9.42 7.58
CA LEU A 86 3.73 -8.07 7.67
C LEU A 86 4.82 -6.98 7.58
N ARG A 87 5.94 -7.18 8.28
CA ARG A 87 7.09 -6.25 8.23
C ARG A 87 7.78 -6.23 6.86
N ALA A 88 7.81 -7.35 6.15
CA ALA A 88 8.26 -7.38 4.76
C ALA A 88 7.33 -6.54 3.88
N GLY A 89 6.00 -6.63 4.08
CA GLY A 89 5.02 -5.76 3.43
C GLY A 89 5.23 -4.27 3.73
N ILE A 90 5.41 -3.91 5.01
CA ILE A 90 5.75 -2.54 5.45
C ILE A 90 7.00 -2.02 4.72
N SER A 91 8.06 -2.83 4.64
CA SER A 91 9.31 -2.49 3.95
C SER A 91 9.09 -2.30 2.44
N LEU A 92 8.21 -3.11 1.84
CA LEU A 92 7.82 -2.96 0.43
C LEU A 92 7.03 -1.68 0.20
N THR A 93 6.09 -1.32 1.09
CA THR A 93 5.37 -0.04 1.04
C THR A 93 6.34 1.14 1.03
N GLU A 94 7.35 1.13 1.91
CA GLU A 94 8.36 2.19 1.95
C GLU A 94 9.05 2.36 0.59
N ARG A 95 9.54 1.25 0.02
CA ARG A 95 10.19 1.22 -1.29
C ARG A 95 9.26 1.71 -2.39
N LEU A 96 7.99 1.27 -2.39
CA LEU A 96 6.99 1.69 -3.38
C LEU A 96 6.74 3.19 -3.30
N LEU A 97 6.62 3.74 -2.09
CA LEU A 97 6.37 5.16 -1.85
C LEU A 97 7.50 6.04 -2.40
N THR A 98 8.73 5.54 -2.44
CA THR A 98 9.91 6.24 -2.98
C THR A 98 10.33 5.79 -4.38
N CYS A 99 9.66 4.82 -4.99
CA CYS A 99 10.06 4.26 -6.28
C CYS A 99 9.93 5.31 -7.40
N PRO A 100 11.03 5.68 -8.10
CA PRO A 100 11.00 6.73 -9.13
C PRO A 100 10.21 6.32 -10.37
N ILE A 101 10.10 5.01 -10.65
CA ILE A 101 9.38 4.47 -11.82
C ILE A 101 7.87 4.44 -11.56
N CYS A 102 7.45 4.04 -10.35
CA CYS A 102 6.05 4.05 -9.91
C CYS A 102 5.58 5.47 -9.53
N TYR A 103 6.50 6.38 -9.21
CA TYR A 103 6.18 7.78 -8.90
C TYR A 103 6.62 8.75 -10.00
N ASP A 104 6.68 8.28 -11.23
CA ASP A 104 7.01 9.14 -12.35
C ASP A 104 5.82 10.06 -12.68
N VAL A 105 5.93 11.33 -12.29
CA VAL A 105 4.93 12.36 -12.56
C VAL A 105 4.90 12.81 -14.03
N SER A 106 5.88 12.41 -14.85
CA SER A 106 5.83 12.67 -16.29
C SER A 106 4.86 11.72 -17.01
N LYS A 107 4.52 10.58 -16.40
CA LYS A 107 3.60 9.60 -16.97
C LYS A 107 2.15 10.11 -17.00
N PRO A 108 1.29 9.58 -17.88
CA PRO A 108 -0.11 9.99 -17.93
C PRO A 108 -0.89 9.59 -16.66
N PRO A 109 -1.99 10.30 -16.32
CA PRO A 109 -2.80 10.05 -15.13
C PRO A 109 -3.27 8.60 -14.96
N ARG A 110 -3.55 7.87 -16.04
CA ARG A 110 -3.94 6.44 -15.99
C ARG A 110 -2.94 5.56 -15.23
N VAL A 111 -1.64 5.81 -15.40
CA VAL A 111 -0.58 5.06 -14.70
C VAL A 111 -0.54 5.42 -13.21
N THR A 112 -0.91 6.65 -12.87
CA THR A 112 -1.03 7.09 -11.48
C THR A 112 -2.13 6.34 -10.75
N VAL A 113 -3.30 6.15 -11.37
CA VAL A 113 -4.41 5.40 -10.77
C VAL A 113 -3.99 3.97 -10.46
N GLN A 114 -3.30 3.30 -11.39
CA GLN A 114 -2.77 1.95 -11.17
C GLN A 114 -1.82 1.88 -9.97
N ASN A 115 -0.93 2.86 -9.82
CA ASN A 115 0.03 2.88 -8.69
C ASN A 115 -0.65 3.15 -7.35
N VAL A 116 -1.71 3.97 -7.34
CA VAL A 116 -2.53 4.18 -6.13
C VAL A 116 -3.25 2.90 -5.74
N LEU A 117 -3.83 2.19 -6.71
CA LEU A 117 -4.48 0.90 -6.48
C LEU A 117 -3.47 -0.13 -5.96
N LEU A 118 -2.27 -0.19 -6.53
CA LEU A 118 -1.23 -1.12 -6.10
C LEU A 118 -0.81 -0.89 -4.64
N ILE A 119 -0.53 0.36 -4.27
CA ILE A 119 -0.17 0.72 -2.89
C ILE A 119 -1.36 0.50 -1.95
N GLY A 120 -2.57 0.88 -2.39
CA GLY A 120 -3.80 0.68 -1.62
C GLY A 120 -4.05 -0.79 -1.31
N HIS A 121 -3.93 -1.66 -2.30
CA HIS A 121 -4.11 -3.11 -2.14
C HIS A 121 -3.07 -3.72 -1.20
N LEU A 122 -1.79 -3.36 -1.35
CA LEU A 122 -0.75 -3.82 -0.43
C LEU A 122 -1.06 -3.39 1.01
N MET A 123 -1.40 -2.11 1.21
CA MET A 123 -1.70 -1.57 2.54
C MET A 123 -2.93 -2.20 3.16
N PHE A 124 -3.98 -2.46 2.37
CA PHE A 124 -5.18 -3.18 2.79
C PHE A 124 -4.83 -4.57 3.34
N GLU A 125 -4.04 -5.35 2.61
CA GLU A 125 -3.64 -6.69 3.06
C GLU A 125 -2.74 -6.65 4.29
N ILE A 126 -1.84 -5.68 4.39
CA ILE A 126 -1.02 -5.49 5.59
C ILE A 126 -1.90 -5.17 6.80
N THR A 127 -2.81 -4.18 6.71
CA THR A 127 -3.67 -3.80 7.83
C THR A 127 -4.64 -4.92 8.21
N SER A 128 -5.24 -5.59 7.23
CA SER A 128 -6.08 -6.78 7.45
C SER A 128 -5.30 -7.91 8.12
N GLY A 129 -4.05 -8.14 7.71
CA GLY A 129 -3.17 -9.12 8.33
C GLY A 129 -2.81 -8.77 9.78
N TYR A 130 -2.57 -7.49 10.11
CA TYR A 130 -2.39 -7.06 11.50
C TYR A 130 -3.66 -7.28 12.33
N GLN A 131 -4.84 -6.97 11.80
CA GLN A 131 -6.11 -7.20 12.50
C GLN A 131 -6.34 -8.68 12.78
N LYS A 132 -6.13 -9.56 11.78
CA LYS A 132 -6.20 -11.02 11.94
C LYS A 132 -5.19 -11.52 12.99
N TYR A 133 -3.95 -11.02 12.93
CA TYR A 133 -2.92 -11.38 13.89
C TYR A 133 -3.28 -10.96 15.32
N LEU A 134 -3.80 -9.74 15.52
CA LEU A 134 -4.25 -9.25 16.83
C LEU A 134 -5.41 -10.10 17.38
N GLY A 135 -6.36 -10.49 16.53
CA GLY A 135 -7.44 -11.41 16.90
C GLY A 135 -6.90 -12.77 17.34
N TRP A 136 -6.01 -13.34 16.54
CA TRP A 136 -5.36 -14.61 16.85
C TRP A 136 -4.53 -14.54 18.15
N LEU A 137 -3.72 -13.49 18.34
CA LEU A 137 -2.88 -13.31 19.53
C LEU A 137 -3.72 -13.26 20.81
N LYS A 138 -4.87 -12.57 20.77
CA LYS A 138 -5.80 -12.52 21.90
C LYS A 138 -6.33 -13.91 22.27
N THR A 139 -6.75 -14.70 21.27
CA THR A 139 -7.24 -16.06 21.48
C THR A 139 -6.13 -16.98 21.99
N HIS A 140 -4.97 -16.96 21.33
CA HIS A 140 -3.82 -17.79 21.67
C HIS A 140 -3.35 -17.56 23.12
N CYS A 141 -3.20 -16.29 23.53
CA CYS A 141 -2.79 -15.96 24.89
C CYS A 141 -3.85 -16.35 25.93
N ALA A 142 -5.14 -16.18 25.62
CA ALA A 142 -6.22 -16.61 26.51
C ALA A 142 -6.24 -18.14 26.70
N GLU A 143 -5.93 -18.91 25.65
CA GLU A 143 -5.82 -20.37 25.74
C GLU A 143 -4.63 -20.81 26.59
N LEU A 144 -3.47 -20.14 26.47
CA LEU A 144 -2.31 -20.39 27.33
C LEU A 144 -2.66 -20.19 28.81
N ASP A 145 -3.32 -19.07 29.13
CA ASP A 145 -3.72 -18.76 30.49
C ASP A 145 -4.75 -19.78 31.03
N LEU A 146 -5.74 -20.20 30.21
CA LEU A 146 -6.72 -21.21 30.59
C LEU A 146 -6.08 -22.58 30.87
N ARG A 147 -5.02 -22.93 30.14
CA ARG A 147 -4.28 -24.19 30.31
C ARG A 147 -3.21 -24.13 31.40
N ASN A 148 -2.96 -22.95 31.98
CA ASN A 148 -1.80 -22.66 32.83
C ASN A 148 -0.46 -23.01 32.15
N GLU A 149 -0.41 -22.85 30.82
CA GLU A 149 0.80 -23.01 30.02
C GLU A 149 1.58 -21.69 29.97
N ARG A 150 2.86 -21.76 29.61
CA ARG A 150 3.74 -20.59 29.48
C ARG A 150 4.45 -20.62 28.14
N GLU A 151 4.67 -19.44 27.60
CA GLU A 151 5.37 -19.26 26.33
C GLU A 151 6.86 -18.98 26.58
N PRO A 152 7.78 -19.69 25.92
CA PRO A 152 9.20 -19.38 25.96
C PRO A 152 9.53 -18.15 25.11
N VAL A 153 10.04 -17.10 25.75
CA VAL A 153 10.63 -15.95 25.06
C VAL A 153 12.14 -16.08 25.09
N TYR A 154 12.74 -16.23 23.91
CA TYR A 154 14.19 -16.30 23.76
C TYR A 154 14.81 -14.90 23.70
N LEU A 155 15.78 -14.66 24.58
CA LEU A 155 16.50 -13.40 24.66
C LEU A 155 17.84 -13.55 23.93
N ASP A 156 18.15 -12.60 23.06
CA ASP A 156 19.51 -12.48 22.53
C ASP A 156 20.37 -11.71 23.52
N SER A 157 21.45 -12.35 23.99
CA SER A 157 22.39 -11.73 24.93
C SER A 157 23.35 -10.76 24.24
N GLY A 158 23.53 -10.86 22.91
CA GLY A 158 24.59 -10.15 22.19
C GLY A 158 26.02 -10.60 22.54
N PHE A 159 26.19 -11.54 23.49
CA PHE A 159 27.48 -12.06 23.94
C PHE A 159 27.84 -13.41 23.31
N GLY A 160 27.16 -13.80 22.22
CA GLY A 160 27.38 -15.08 21.54
C GLY A 160 26.86 -16.30 22.31
N ILE A 161 26.06 -16.08 23.37
CA ILE A 161 25.35 -17.17 24.06
C ILE A 161 24.15 -17.57 23.19
N PRO A 162 23.99 -18.86 22.84
CA PRO A 162 22.82 -19.36 22.12
C PRO A 162 21.53 -18.92 22.79
N SER A 163 20.61 -18.31 22.03
CA SER A 163 19.38 -17.73 22.56
C SER A 163 18.49 -18.79 23.20
N GLU A 164 18.61 -20.06 22.79
CA GLU A 164 17.89 -21.19 23.40
C GLU A 164 18.19 -21.36 24.90
N LEU A 165 19.40 -20.97 25.33
CA LEU A 165 19.85 -21.07 26.72
C LEU A 165 19.35 -19.93 27.61
N LEU A 166 18.82 -18.86 27.00
CA LEU A 166 18.29 -17.68 27.69
C LEU A 166 16.82 -17.50 27.32
N ASN A 167 15.99 -18.43 27.79
CA ASN A 167 14.54 -18.33 27.65
C ASN A 167 13.88 -17.88 28.96
N LEU A 168 12.90 -16.97 28.83
CA LEU A 168 12.00 -16.56 29.89
C LEU A 168 10.63 -17.19 29.65
N GLN A 169 10.11 -17.89 30.65
CA GLN A 169 8.78 -18.50 30.60
C GLN A 169 7.75 -17.51 31.13
N ILE A 170 6.90 -16.98 30.27
CA ILE A 170 5.89 -15.98 30.64
C ILE A 170 4.46 -16.47 30.36
N SER A 171 3.52 -15.98 31.16
CA SER A 171 2.08 -16.23 30.97
C SER A 171 1.55 -15.53 29.72
N GLY A 172 0.36 -15.94 29.26
CA GLY A 172 -0.26 -15.41 28.05
C GLY A 172 -0.50 -13.90 28.15
N ASP A 173 -0.98 -13.40 29.28
CA ASP A 173 -1.17 -11.96 29.53
C ASP A 173 0.13 -11.15 29.34
N LYS A 174 1.24 -11.59 29.95
CA LYS A 174 2.55 -10.95 29.86
C LYS A 174 3.15 -11.06 28.47
N PHE A 175 2.96 -12.20 27.82
CA PHE A 175 3.41 -12.41 26.44
C PHE A 175 2.67 -11.49 25.46
N LYS A 176 1.36 -11.37 25.62
CA LYS A 176 0.56 -10.41 24.86
C LYS A 176 1.07 -8.98 25.07
N GLU A 177 1.26 -8.54 26.31
CA GLU A 177 1.81 -7.20 26.60
C GLU A 177 3.16 -6.98 25.91
N LEU A 178 4.06 -7.96 25.96
CA LEU A 178 5.37 -7.91 25.32
C LEU A 178 5.25 -7.74 23.80
N VAL A 179 4.38 -8.51 23.14
CA VAL A 179 4.19 -8.40 21.69
C VAL A 179 3.54 -7.06 21.32
N MET A 180 2.52 -6.62 22.06
CA MET A 180 1.82 -5.36 21.80
C MET A 180 2.76 -4.15 21.91
N HIS A 181 3.46 -4.00 23.04
CA HIS A 181 4.30 -2.84 23.30
C HIS A 181 5.70 -2.96 22.70
N GLY A 182 6.28 -4.16 22.68
CA GLY A 182 7.65 -4.37 22.21
C GLY A 182 7.79 -4.52 20.70
N ILE A 183 6.74 -4.96 20.01
CA ILE A 183 6.83 -5.32 18.59
C ILE A 183 5.84 -4.52 17.76
N LEU A 184 4.56 -4.51 18.13
CA LEU A 184 3.50 -3.94 17.29
C LEU A 184 3.42 -2.42 17.36
N GLN A 185 3.77 -1.80 18.48
CA GLN A 185 3.75 -0.34 18.62
C GLN A 185 4.62 0.36 17.56
N THR A 186 5.85 -0.11 17.36
CA THR A 186 6.76 0.44 16.33
C THR A 186 6.22 0.23 14.92
N ASP A 187 5.56 -0.90 14.66
CA ASP A 187 4.95 -1.17 13.36
C ASP A 187 3.73 -0.25 13.12
N ALA A 188 2.92 0.01 14.15
CA ALA A 188 1.79 0.93 14.10
C ALA A 188 2.23 2.38 13.81
N GLU A 189 3.30 2.84 14.45
CA GLU A 189 3.91 4.16 14.17
C GLU A 189 4.39 4.28 12.71
N ARG A 190 5.00 3.21 12.18
CA ARG A 190 5.42 3.17 10.77
C ARG A 190 4.24 3.21 9.82
N LEU A 191 3.17 2.46 10.12
CA LEU A 191 1.94 2.47 9.32
C LEU A 191 1.31 3.86 9.26
N LEU A 192 1.23 4.58 10.39
CA LEU A 192 0.76 5.98 10.43
C LEU A 192 1.59 6.87 9.52
N MET A 193 2.92 6.78 9.64
CA MET A 193 3.85 7.55 8.81
C MET A 193 3.68 7.24 7.32
N PHE A 194 3.45 5.99 6.95
CA PHE A 194 3.18 5.62 5.55
C PHE A 194 1.81 6.10 5.05
N GLY A 195 0.78 6.09 5.89
CA GLY A 195 -0.52 6.68 5.56
C GLY A 195 -0.41 8.16 5.18
N GLU A 196 0.35 8.94 5.95
CA GLU A 196 0.60 10.35 5.65
C GLU A 196 1.47 10.54 4.39
N LYS A 197 2.54 9.74 4.22
CA LYS A 197 3.36 9.79 3.00
C LYS A 197 2.55 9.44 1.76
N PHE A 198 1.65 8.46 1.84
CA PHE A 198 0.79 8.07 0.74
C PHE A 198 -0.19 9.19 0.37
N ALA A 199 -0.83 9.80 1.36
CA ALA A 199 -1.71 10.94 1.16
C ALA A 199 -0.96 12.14 0.54
N GLN A 200 0.21 12.48 1.07
CA GLN A 200 1.03 13.57 0.56
C GLN A 200 1.48 13.31 -0.87
N ARG A 201 1.94 12.09 -1.17
CA ARG A 201 2.32 11.66 -2.52
C ARG A 201 1.17 11.84 -3.50
N GLN A 202 -0.03 11.44 -3.10
CA GLN A 202 -1.23 11.53 -3.92
C GLN A 202 -1.67 12.97 -4.16
N ARG A 203 -1.57 13.81 -3.12
CA ARG A 203 -1.84 15.24 -3.21
C ARG A 203 -0.85 15.95 -4.13
N ASN A 204 0.45 15.72 -3.95
CA ASN A 204 1.50 16.30 -4.80
C ASN A 204 1.25 15.99 -6.28
N ARG A 205 0.83 14.76 -6.57
CA ARG A 205 0.51 14.35 -7.93
C ARG A 205 -0.66 15.10 -8.53
N HIS A 206 -1.71 15.33 -7.73
CA HIS A 206 -2.90 16.05 -8.18
C HIS A 206 -2.67 17.56 -8.32
N ILE A 207 -1.65 18.12 -7.66
CA ILE A 207 -1.28 19.53 -7.78
C ILE A 207 -0.44 19.81 -9.05
N VAL A 208 0.05 18.79 -9.75
CA VAL A 208 0.77 18.97 -11.03
C VAL A 208 -0.17 19.63 -12.05
N GLY A 209 0.24 20.78 -12.61
CA GLY A 209 -0.59 21.64 -13.47
C GLY A 209 -1.53 22.60 -12.73
N HIS A 210 -1.54 22.55 -11.40
CA HIS A 210 -2.31 23.42 -10.49
C HIS A 210 -1.41 24.11 -9.45
N GLU A 211 -0.10 24.22 -9.72
CA GLU A 211 0.89 24.76 -8.79
C GLU A 211 0.65 26.24 -8.45
N ALA A 212 0.17 27.00 -9.42
CA ALA A 212 -0.18 28.42 -9.28
C ALA A 212 -1.68 28.65 -9.00
N CYS A 213 -2.43 27.58 -8.69
CA CYS A 213 -3.83 27.71 -8.31
C CYS A 213 -3.88 28.36 -6.91
N SER A 214 -4.17 29.66 -6.88
CA SER A 214 -4.61 30.35 -5.68
C SER A 214 -5.83 29.60 -5.16
N GLY A 215 -5.73 28.96 -4.00
CA GLY A 215 -6.82 28.24 -3.35
C GLY A 215 -7.86 29.23 -2.84
N ASP A 216 -8.44 30.04 -3.73
CA ASP A 216 -9.48 31.00 -3.41
C ASP A 216 -10.62 30.21 -2.77
N SER A 217 -11.15 30.73 -1.67
CA SER A 217 -12.14 30.10 -0.77
C SER A 217 -13.44 29.63 -1.45
N GLN A 218 -13.58 29.83 -2.76
CA GLN A 218 -14.68 29.36 -3.60
C GLN A 218 -14.32 28.14 -4.49
N GLY A 219 -13.10 27.58 -4.39
CA GLY A 219 -12.73 26.33 -5.05
C GLY A 219 -12.67 26.39 -6.58
N ARG A 220 -12.46 27.59 -7.15
CA ARG A 220 -12.34 27.80 -8.60
C ARG A 220 -10.86 27.83 -9.00
N CYS A 221 -10.44 26.83 -9.77
CA CYS A 221 -9.15 26.86 -10.46
C CYS A 221 -9.22 27.86 -11.62
N ARG A 222 -8.21 28.73 -11.79
CA ARG A 222 -8.11 29.73 -12.88
C ARG A 222 -8.28 29.14 -14.30
N LYS A 223 -8.07 27.84 -14.48
CA LYS A 223 -8.36 27.14 -15.74
C LYS A 223 -9.85 27.23 -16.14
N LYS A 224 -10.75 27.51 -15.19
CA LYS A 224 -12.19 27.78 -15.42
C LYS A 224 -12.49 29.16 -16.03
N GLU A 225 -11.59 30.14 -15.94
CA GLU A 225 -11.87 31.49 -16.47
C GLU A 225 -11.56 31.65 -17.97
N ASN A 226 -10.67 30.82 -18.53
CA ASN A 226 -10.17 31.01 -19.91
C ASN A 226 -10.83 30.11 -20.97
N HIS A 227 -11.59 29.09 -20.59
CA HIS A 227 -12.24 28.16 -21.51
C HIS A 227 -13.73 28.05 -21.18
N GLY A 228 -14.55 28.78 -21.94
CA GLY A 228 -15.99 28.86 -21.72
C GLY A 228 -16.71 27.52 -21.88
N ALA A 229 -17.74 27.33 -21.06
CA ALA A 229 -18.91 26.45 -21.19
C ALA A 229 -18.75 24.94 -21.51
N ASP A 230 -17.53 24.44 -21.73
CA ASP A 230 -17.25 23.02 -21.98
C ASP A 230 -16.38 22.47 -20.83
N HIS A 231 -16.94 22.49 -19.62
CA HIS A 231 -16.27 21.93 -18.46
C HIS A 231 -16.65 20.47 -18.31
N ASP A 232 -15.67 19.59 -18.46
CA ASP A 232 -15.79 18.21 -18.02
C ASP A 232 -16.12 18.24 -16.51
N PRO A 233 -17.19 17.57 -16.03
CA PRO A 233 -17.48 17.46 -14.60
C PRO A 233 -16.32 16.87 -13.77
N LEU A 234 -15.30 16.30 -14.42
CA LEU A 234 -14.05 15.84 -13.82
C LEU A 234 -12.94 16.92 -13.72
N ASP A 235 -13.11 18.11 -14.31
CA ASP A 235 -12.21 19.28 -14.18
C ASP A 235 -12.40 19.98 -12.82
N LEU A 236 -12.13 19.22 -11.77
CA LEU A 236 -12.24 19.62 -10.38
C LEU A 236 -10.87 20.09 -9.86
N CYS A 237 -10.87 21.16 -9.06
CA CYS A 237 -9.64 21.64 -8.46
C CYS A 237 -9.19 20.67 -7.34
N PRO A 238 -7.93 20.20 -7.35
CA PRO A 238 -7.38 19.33 -6.29
C PRO A 238 -7.34 19.97 -4.92
N GLN A 239 -7.34 21.30 -4.86
CA GLN A 239 -7.32 22.05 -3.61
C GLN A 239 -8.71 22.26 -3.02
N ASN A 240 -9.79 21.90 -3.72
CA ASN A 240 -11.15 21.99 -3.19
C ASN A 240 -11.47 20.70 -2.37
N PRO A 241 -11.70 20.80 -1.04
CA PRO A 241 -11.95 19.63 -0.19
C PRO A 241 -13.21 18.83 -0.52
N LEU A 242 -14.22 19.45 -1.14
CA LEU A 242 -15.42 18.74 -1.58
C LEU A 242 -15.15 17.96 -2.86
N ALA A 243 -14.30 18.51 -3.71
CA ALA A 243 -13.98 17.94 -5.00
C ALA A 243 -12.98 16.77 -4.87
N SER A 244 -12.04 16.84 -3.92
CA SER A 244 -11.11 15.76 -3.62
C SER A 244 -11.83 14.47 -3.20
N LYS A 245 -12.98 14.58 -2.51
CA LYS A 245 -13.79 13.40 -2.11
C LYS A 245 -14.39 12.64 -3.29
N LEU A 246 -14.49 13.27 -4.46
CA LEU A 246 -15.04 12.65 -5.68
C LEU A 246 -13.99 11.83 -6.44
N TRP A 247 -12.70 12.00 -6.13
CA TRP A 247 -11.65 11.27 -6.81
C TRP A 247 -11.41 9.90 -6.19
N PRO A 248 -11.53 8.81 -6.98
CA PRO A 248 -11.33 7.44 -6.49
C PRO A 248 -10.00 7.26 -5.77
N CYS A 249 -8.95 7.93 -6.24
CA CYS A 249 -7.63 7.80 -5.65
C CYS A 249 -7.55 8.36 -4.22
N PHE A 250 -8.25 9.47 -3.92
CA PHE A 250 -8.29 10.00 -2.56
C PHE A 250 -9.17 9.15 -1.65
N ARG A 251 -10.23 8.54 -2.18
CA ARG A 251 -11.03 7.57 -1.42
C ARG A 251 -10.21 6.36 -0.96
N ILE A 252 -9.37 5.82 -1.84
CA ILE A 252 -8.43 4.72 -1.49
C ILE A 252 -7.46 5.16 -0.39
N VAL A 253 -6.90 6.38 -0.49
CA VAL A 253 -6.02 6.93 0.54
C VAL A 253 -6.74 7.05 1.88
N ASP A 254 -7.98 7.58 1.89
CA ASP A 254 -8.77 7.76 3.10
C ASP A 254 -9.13 6.41 3.74
N GLU A 255 -9.48 5.41 2.93
CA GLU A 255 -9.78 4.05 3.38
C GLU A 255 -8.54 3.39 4.01
N VAL A 256 -7.38 3.49 3.36
CA VAL A 256 -6.10 3.01 3.90
C VAL A 256 -5.78 3.68 5.24
N ARG A 257 -5.96 5.00 5.36
CA ARG A 257 -5.75 5.72 6.63
C ARG A 257 -6.74 5.29 7.70
N GLY A 258 -7.99 5.00 7.34
CA GLY A 258 -9.00 4.43 8.22
C GLY A 258 -8.56 3.08 8.80
N MET A 259 -8.15 2.15 7.96
CA MET A 259 -7.68 0.83 8.40
C MET A 259 -6.40 0.89 9.24
N ILE A 260 -5.45 1.77 8.89
CA ILE A 260 -4.27 2.02 9.71
C ILE A 260 -4.70 2.47 11.10
N LYS A 261 -5.66 3.40 11.18
CA LYS A 261 -6.15 3.90 12.45
C LYS A 261 -6.77 2.77 13.30
N GLU A 262 -7.55 1.88 12.70
CA GLU A 262 -8.10 0.72 13.42
C GLU A 262 -6.99 -0.19 14.00
N VAL A 263 -5.91 -0.41 13.27
CA VAL A 263 -4.75 -1.18 13.77
C VAL A 263 -4.07 -0.45 14.92
N VAL A 264 -3.84 0.86 14.79
CA VAL A 264 -3.20 1.69 15.82
C VAL A 264 -4.04 1.72 17.10
N ASP A 265 -5.34 1.98 16.97
CA ASP A 265 -6.28 2.04 18.09
C ASP A 265 -6.40 0.68 18.79
N ALA A 266 -6.11 -0.42 18.10
CA ALA A 266 -6.08 -1.75 18.69
C ALA A 266 -4.76 -2.09 19.40
N VAL A 267 -3.67 -1.36 19.09
CA VAL A 267 -2.31 -1.56 19.63
C VAL A 267 -2.03 -0.67 20.86
N VAL A 268 -2.59 0.53 20.90
CA VAL A 268 -2.48 1.51 22.00
C VAL A 268 -3.48 1.21 23.11
#